data_AF-A0A6G9YBS4-F1
#
_entry.id   AF-A0A6G9YBS4-F1
#
_cell.length_a   1.000
_cell.length_b   1.000
_cell.length_c   1.000
_cell.angle_alpha   90.00
_cell.angle_beta   90.00
_cell.angle_gamma   90.00
#
_symmetry.space_group_name_H-M   'P 1'
#
loop_
_entity.id
_entity.type
_entity.pdbx_description
1 polymer ?
#
loop_
_entity_poly.entity_id
_entity_poly.type
_entity_poly.pdbx_seq_one_letter_code
_entity_poly.pdbx_strand_id
1 'polypeptide(L)' 'MSYVYQRRFGSESYNEETGDLEYDSWYSVGFYAPDGQWISESSHDDSERAAERVRWLNGGQVTEQQVTRQHQQMQQ' A
#
# COMPACT_ATOMS: atom_id res chain seq x y z
N MET A 1 -7.31 12.50 -13.24
CA MET A 1 -7.15 11.73 -12.00
C MET A 1 -5.72 11.20 -11.96
N SER A 2 -5.02 11.33 -10.83
CA SER A 2 -3.75 10.63 -10.62
C SER A 2 -4.04 9.30 -9.94
N TYR A 3 -3.53 8.19 -10.50
CA TYR A 3 -3.60 6.89 -9.85
C TYR A 3 -2.58 6.84 -8.71
N VAL A 4 -2.98 6.22 -7.61
CA VAL A 4 -2.13 5.95 -6.46
C VAL A 4 -1.59 4.53 -6.55
N TYR A 5 -0.34 4.34 -6.15
CA TYR A 5 0.39 3.07 -6.19
C TYR A 5 1.02 2.77 -4.83
N GLN A 6 1.37 1.51 -4.61
CA GLN A 6 2.28 1.10 -3.54
C GLN A 6 3.67 0.82 -4.11
N ARG A 7 4.71 1.12 -3.33
CA ARG A 7 6.11 0.85 -3.66
C ARG A 7 6.83 0.31 -2.43
N ARG A 8 7.57 -0.79 -2.58
CA ARG A 8 8.43 -1.34 -1.52
C ARG A 8 9.75 -0.55 -1.44
N PHE A 9 10.17 -0.27 -0.23
CA PHE A 9 11.46 0.31 0.14
C PHE A 9 12.13 -0.60 1.15
N GLY A 10 13.44 -0.46 1.28
CA GLY A 10 14.18 -1.08 2.36
C GLY A 10 15.55 -0.44 2.53
N SER A 11 16.13 -0.67 3.70
CA SER A 11 17.46 -0.20 4.07
C SER A 11 18.25 -1.34 4.69
N GLU A 12 19.52 -1.45 4.28
CA GLU A 12 20.49 -2.34 4.88
C GLU A 12 21.28 -1.57 5.95
N SER A 13 21.39 -2.13 7.15
CA SER A 13 22.19 -1.62 8.24
C SER A 13 23.09 -2.73 8.80
N TYR A 14 24.27 -2.35 9.27
CA TYR A 14 25.16 -3.29 9.97
C TYR A 14 24.95 -3.14 11.48
N ASN A 15 24.66 -4.25 12.16
CA ASN A 15 24.56 -4.29 13.60
C ASN A 15 25.95 -4.61 14.20
N GLU A 16 26.57 -3.63 14.86
CA GLU A 16 27.91 -3.77 15.45
C GLU A 16 27.94 -4.73 16.66
N GLU A 17 26.80 -4.96 17.32
CA GLU A 17 26.69 -5.81 18.51
C GLU A 17 26.58 -7.29 18.15
N THR A 18 25.75 -7.62 17.16
CA THR A 18 25.58 -9.01 16.69
C THR A 18 26.57 -9.37 15.59
N GLY A 19 27.08 -8.37 14.86
CA GLY A 19 27.90 -8.56 13.67
C GLY A 19 27.09 -8.91 12.41
N ASP A 20 25.75 -8.82 12.48
CA ASP A 20 24.85 -9.19 11.39
C ASP A 20 24.44 -7.98 10.53
N LEU A 21 24.12 -8.23 9.26
CA LEU A 21 23.44 -7.26 8.40
C LEU A 21 21.93 -7.37 8.65
N GLU A 22 21.33 -6.28 9.10
CA GLU A 22 19.89 -6.15 9.26
C GLU A 22 19.27 -5.50 8.01
N TYR A 23 18.08 -5.98 7.64
CA TYR A 23 17.33 -5.45 6.50
C TYR A 23 15.95 -5.02 6.97
N ASP A 24 15.73 -3.71 7.00
CA ASP A 24 14.41 -3.13 7.23
C ASP A 24 13.70 -2.94 5.89
N SER A 25 12.42 -3.26 5.84
CA SER A 25 11.59 -3.13 4.64
C SER A 25 10.24 -2.55 5.00
N TRP A 26 9.76 -1.61 4.17
CA TRP A 26 8.43 -1.00 4.32
C TRP A 26 7.81 -0.72 2.95
N TYR A 27 6.53 -0.39 2.95
CA TYR A 27 5.76 -0.04 1.77
C TYR A 27 5.34 1.42 1.86
N SER A 28 5.61 2.23 0.84
CA SER A 28 5.07 3.58 0.72
C SER A 28 3.91 3.59 -0.28
N VAL A 29 2.85 4.31 0.08
CA VAL A 29 1.73 4.63 -0.81
C VAL A 29 1.91 6.06 -1.30
N GLY A 30 1.67 6.31 -2.59
CA GLY A 30 1.91 7.61 -3.20
C GLY A 30 1.61 7.62 -4.70
N PHE A 31 2.01 8.69 -5.38
CA PHE A 31 1.82 8.86 -6.82
C PHE A 31 3.04 9.52 -7.46
N TYR A 32 3.14 9.40 -8.79
CA TYR A 32 4.16 10.10 -9.56
C TYR A 32 3.63 11.46 -10.02
N ALA A 33 4.42 12.51 -9.80
CA ALA A 33 4.21 13.80 -10.43
C ALA A 33 4.52 13.73 -11.94
N PRO A 34 4.06 14.70 -12.75
CA PRO A 34 4.28 14.70 -14.20
C PRO A 34 5.75 14.69 -14.63
N ASP A 35 6.65 15.16 -13.77
CA ASP A 35 8.11 15.12 -13.97
C ASP A 35 8.74 13.76 -13.61
N GLY A 36 7.94 12.79 -13.16
CA GLY A 36 8.39 11.47 -12.74
C GLY A 36 8.84 11.39 -11.29
N GLN A 37 8.73 12.47 -10.50
CA GLN A 37 9.06 12.43 -9.08
C GLN A 37 8.02 11.61 -8.30
N TRP A 38 8.49 10.71 -7.44
CA TRP A 38 7.63 10.03 -6.46
C TRP A 38 7.24 10.98 -5.33
N ILE A 39 5.94 11.14 -5.09
CA ILE A 39 5.38 11.89 -3.96
C ILE A 39 4.72 10.89 -3.01
N SER A 40 5.30 10.75 -1.82
CA SER A 40 4.81 9.86 -0.78
C SER A 40 3.59 10.45 -0.05
N GLU A 41 2.62 9.61 0.25
CA GLU A 41 1.44 9.94 1.06
C GLU A 41 1.50 9.26 2.44
N SER A 42 1.80 7.96 2.47
CA SER A 42 1.92 7.18 3.71
C SER A 42 2.94 6.05 3.60
N SER A 43 3.28 5.47 4.75
CA SER A 43 4.17 4.30 4.87
C SER A 43 3.54 3.23 5.76
N HIS A 44 3.78 1.97 5.43
CA HIS A 44 3.18 0.79 6.04
C HIS A 44 4.25 -0.29 6.21
N ASP A 45 4.17 -1.03 7.30
CA ASP A 45 5.00 -2.20 7.60
C ASP A 45 4.61 -3.42 6.75
N ASP A 46 3.34 -3.51 6.36
CA ASP A 46 2.81 -4.62 5.60
C ASP A 46 2.18 -4.21 4.25
N SER A 47 2.29 -5.13 3.29
CA SER A 47 1.83 -4.96 1.92
C SER A 47 0.31 -4.92 1.77
N GLU A 48 -0.45 -5.64 2.59
CA GLU A 48 -1.92 -5.68 2.52
C GLU A 48 -2.51 -4.35 2.97
N ARG A 49 -1.97 -3.77 4.05
CA ARG A 49 -2.39 -2.45 4.55
C ARG A 49 -2.09 -1.35 3.54
N ALA A 50 -0.92 -1.40 2.89
CA ALA A 50 -0.59 -0.50 1.78
C ALA A 50 -1.56 -0.66 0.61
N ALA A 51 -1.90 -1.89 0.23
CA ALA A 51 -2.84 -2.18 -0.86
C ALA A 51 -4.25 -1.69 -0.56
N GLU A 52 -4.72 -1.86 0.68
CA GLU A 52 -6.02 -1.37 1.11
C GLU A 52 -6.09 0.17 1.04
N ARG A 53 -5.02 0.85 1.45
CA ARG A 53 -4.90 2.31 1.32
C ARG A 53 -4.91 2.76 -0.14
N VAL A 54 -4.16 2.08 -1.02
CA VAL A 54 -4.17 2.32 -2.47
C VAL A 54 -5.59 2.17 -3.03
N ARG A 55 -6.27 1.08 -2.69
CA ARG A 55 -7.64 0.80 -3.14
C ARG A 55 -8.59 1.91 -2.69
N TRP A 56 -8.51 2.33 -1.43
CA TRP A 56 -9.34 3.41 -0.90
C TRP A 56 -9.11 4.73 -1.64
N LEU A 57 -7.84 5.12 -1.82
CA LEU A 57 -7.45 6.36 -2.52
C LEU A 57 -7.85 6.35 -4.01
N ASN A 58 -7.85 5.19 -4.64
CA ASN A 58 -8.31 5.00 -6.01
C ASN A 58 -9.85 4.88 -6.13
N GLY A 59 -10.61 5.19 -5.06
CA GLY A 59 -12.08 5.21 -5.07
C GLY A 59 -12.73 3.84 -4.92
N GLY A 60 -11.97 2.81 -4.57
CA GLY A 60 -12.47 1.44 -4.40
C GLY A 60 -13.27 1.19 -3.13
N GLN A 61 -13.93 2.20 -2.55
CA GLN A 61 -14.77 2.03 -1.37
C GLN A 61 -15.83 0.95 -1.64
N VAL A 62 -15.99 0.00 -0.71
CA VAL A 62 -17.12 -0.93 -0.80
C VAL A 62 -18.37 -0.11 -0.54
N THR A 63 -19.14 0.14 -1.59
CA THR A 63 -20.44 0.77 -1.44
C THR A 63 -21.41 -0.23 -0.80
N GLU A 64 -22.38 0.26 -0.03
CA GLU A 64 -23.47 -0.58 0.53
C GLU A 64 -24.16 -1.44 -0.55
N GLN A 65 -24.22 -0.91 -1.78
CA GLN A 65 -24.74 -1.62 -2.95
C GLN A 65 -23.91 -2.85 -3.34
N GLN A 66 -22.58 -2.80 -3.19
CA GLN A 66 -21.70 -3.93 -3.47
C GLN A 66 -21.80 -5.00 -2.37
N VAL A 67 -21.93 -4.59 -1.10
CA VAL A 67 -22.19 -5.51 0.02
C VAL A 67 -23.50 -6.26 -0.20
N THR A 68 -24.55 -5.53 -0.55
CA THR A 68 -25.89 -6.09 -0.76
C THR A 68 -25.94 -7.08 -1.93
N ARG A 69 -25.26 -6.78 -3.05
CA ARG A 69 -25.19 -7.70 -4.20
C ARG A 69 -24.42 -8.98 -3.92
N GLN A 70 -23.28 -8.90 -3.22
CA GLN A 70 -22.52 -10.10 -2.86
C GLN A 70 -23.34 -11.00 -1.91
N HIS A 71 -24.06 -10.41 -0.96
CA HIS A 71 -24.91 -11.17 -0.04
C HIS A 71 -26.05 -11.91 -0.75
N GLN A 72 -26.66 -11.32 -1.78
CA GLN A 72 -27.71 -11.96 -2.58
C GLN A 72 -27.19 -13.06 -3.51
N GLN A 73 -25.93 -12.99 -3.95
CA GLN A 73 -25.32 -13.99 -4.84
C GLN A 73 -24.84 -15.24 -4.08
N MET A 74 -24.57 -15.14 -2.77
CA MET A 74 -24.20 -16.30 -1.95
C MET A 74 -25.41 -17.11 -1.45
N GLN A 75 -26.63 -16.62 -1.67
CA GLN A 75 -27.88 -17.28 -1.25
C GLN A 75 -28.67 -17.91 -2.41
N GLN A 76 -28.06 -17.99 -3.61
CA GLN A 76 -28.58 -18.69 -4.79
C GLN A 76 -27.61 -19.81 -5.19
#